data_AF-H2AS98-F1
#
_entry.id   AF-H2AS98-F1
#
_cell.length_a   1.000
_cell.length_b   1.000
_cell.length_c   1.000
_cell.angle_alpha   90.00
_cell.angle_beta   90.00
_cell.angle_gamma   90.00
#
_symmetry.space_group_name_H-M   'P 1'
#
loop_
_entity.id
_entity.type
_entity.pdbx_description
1 polymer ?
#
loop_
_entity_poly.entity_id
_entity_poly.type
_entity_poly.pdbx_seq_one_letter_code
_entity_poly.pdbx_strand_id
1 'polypeptide(L)'
;MVSNFSRLSSHRHYVLRLYRCTLRLLRRNCHSILLQSNIRNKIKAVLKDNRNNKSSWNVLALLKKLEELNGHLFEHNFKIMSELVRVSSVIEPSESSKILNLLESSTKTKVQTPEETKQMGILSKYITSKQASGHLPNTIPGEYKRGLLLPLALHEFSQRKIKRIEQQLDKGIPKVYLSYTKAGSSKIWFVRAPFNKGRRQSKGLSAFIKYEREKNQKSIDSIAYCENMAKWAFYEAVWEHAIENGGKILPFSLYNMLNNIKLDKPHEDNSALKVYEWFFPLKTVINRLGQKNNLTTKCFERYKQRLIMKDGRMDFFTKKTAKMYKNRKARFDAMSKAVPYAFIYHDKYNLPSILDKHKF
;
A
#
# COMPACT_ATOMS: atom_id res chain seq x y z
N MET A 1 -5.01 45.87 -3.70
CA MET A 1 -5.10 44.67 -2.82
C MET A 1 -3.98 43.70 -3.19
N VAL A 2 -3.03 43.42 -2.29
CA VAL A 2 -1.90 42.51 -2.55
C VAL A 2 -2.39 41.06 -2.60
N SER A 3 -2.44 40.47 -3.79
CA SER A 3 -2.78 39.05 -3.96
C SER A 3 -1.62 38.17 -3.50
N ASN A 4 -1.91 37.08 -2.77
CA ASN A 4 -0.89 36.13 -2.33
C ASN A 4 -0.11 35.56 -3.55
N PHE A 5 1.22 35.48 -3.43
CA PHE A 5 2.10 34.89 -4.47
C PHE A 5 1.76 33.43 -4.82
N SER A 6 1.03 32.73 -3.95
CA SER A 6 0.52 31.37 -4.22
C SER A 6 -0.58 31.32 -5.27
N ARG A 7 -1.24 32.44 -5.58
CA ARG A 7 -2.26 32.55 -6.64
C ARG A 7 -1.66 32.82 -8.02
N LEU A 8 -0.40 33.26 -8.09
CA LEU A 8 0.32 33.47 -9.34
C LEU A 8 0.82 32.13 -9.89
N SER A 9 0.32 31.73 -11.06
CA SER A 9 0.66 30.45 -11.70
C SER A 9 2.15 30.37 -12.04
N SER A 10 2.74 31.42 -12.59
CA SER A 10 4.17 31.50 -12.94
C SER A 10 5.08 31.29 -11.72
N HIS A 11 4.82 32.00 -10.63
CA HIS A 11 5.53 31.86 -9.37
C HIS A 11 5.41 30.44 -8.79
N ARG A 12 4.20 29.86 -8.80
CA ARG A 12 3.98 28.48 -8.36
C ARG A 12 4.81 27.47 -9.17
N HIS A 13 4.87 27.63 -10.48
CA HIS A 13 5.69 26.78 -11.34
C HIS A 13 7.18 26.94 -11.04
N TYR A 14 7.64 28.17 -10.80
CA TYR A 14 9.03 28.47 -10.46
C TYR A 14 9.48 27.81 -9.14
N VAL A 15 8.69 28.00 -8.07
CA VAL A 15 8.96 27.39 -6.75
C VAL A 15 8.97 25.86 -6.85
N LEU A 16 8.02 25.27 -7.58
CA LEU A 16 7.97 23.82 -7.78
C LEU A 16 9.13 23.30 -8.63
N ARG A 17 9.60 24.06 -9.62
CA ARG A 17 10.79 23.72 -10.41
C ARG A 17 12.02 23.68 -9.51
N LEU A 18 12.27 24.74 -8.73
CA LEU A 18 13.40 24.80 -7.79
C LEU A 18 13.33 23.67 -6.76
N TYR A 19 12.16 23.40 -6.19
CA TYR A 19 11.95 22.31 -5.24
C TYR A 19 12.19 20.92 -5.86
N ARG A 20 11.80 20.70 -7.12
CA ARG A 20 12.08 19.43 -7.81
C ARG A 20 13.57 19.30 -8.12
N CYS A 21 14.24 20.39 -8.47
CA CYS A 21 15.68 20.41 -8.68
C CYS A 21 16.44 20.07 -7.40
N THR A 22 16.10 20.69 -6.25
CA THR A 22 16.73 20.37 -4.96
C THR A 22 16.59 18.88 -4.64
N LEU A 23 15.38 18.31 -4.78
CA LEU A 23 15.16 16.89 -4.49
C LEU A 23 15.94 15.94 -5.41
N ARG A 24 16.11 16.29 -6.70
CA ARG A 24 16.89 15.49 -7.65
C ARG A 24 18.38 15.56 -7.33
N LEU A 25 18.90 16.77 -7.09
CA LEU A 25 20.30 17.00 -6.73
C LEU A 25 20.66 16.32 -5.40
N LEU A 26 19.79 16.43 -4.41
CA LEU A 26 19.95 15.80 -3.10
C LEU A 26 20.06 14.27 -3.17
N ARG A 27 19.30 13.63 -4.07
CA ARG A 27 19.40 12.17 -4.29
C ARG A 27 20.67 11.78 -5.05
N ARG A 28 21.15 12.65 -5.95
CA ARG A 28 22.31 12.36 -6.82
C ARG A 28 23.64 12.65 -6.13
N ASN A 29 23.71 13.74 -5.37
CA ASN A 29 24.97 14.33 -4.90
C ASN A 29 25.20 14.20 -3.39
N CYS A 30 24.19 13.79 -2.60
CA CYS A 30 24.36 13.47 -1.18
C CYS A 30 24.18 11.97 -0.95
N HIS A 31 25.18 11.28 -0.38
CA HIS A 31 25.06 9.85 -0.09
C HIS A 31 24.51 9.55 1.33
N SER A 32 24.52 10.54 2.23
CA SER A 32 23.97 10.39 3.59
C SER A 32 22.44 10.50 3.60
N ILE A 33 21.78 9.38 3.90
CA ILE A 33 20.30 9.28 4.01
C ILE A 33 19.77 10.24 5.09
N LEU A 34 20.49 10.39 6.20
CA LEU A 34 20.08 11.25 7.31
C LEU A 34 20.10 12.73 6.90
N LEU A 35 21.17 13.18 6.24
CA LEU A 35 21.27 14.54 5.73
C LEU A 35 20.20 14.82 4.67
N GLN A 36 19.96 13.87 3.76
CA GLN A 36 18.87 13.97 2.78
C GLN A 36 17.51 14.17 3.46
N SER A 37 17.22 13.39 4.50
CA SER A 37 15.95 13.46 5.22
C SER A 37 15.78 14.80 5.96
N ASN A 38 16.84 15.31 6.58
CA ASN A 38 16.83 16.57 7.32
C ASN A 38 16.58 17.77 6.38
N ILE A 39 17.32 17.84 5.27
CA ILE A 39 17.15 18.91 4.27
C ILE A 39 15.74 18.85 3.68
N ARG A 40 15.26 17.65 3.32
CA ARG A 40 13.92 17.48 2.74
C ARG A 40 12.83 17.93 3.70
N ASN A 41 12.92 17.54 4.97
CA ASN A 41 11.94 17.91 5.98
C ASN A 41 11.95 19.42 6.26
N LYS A 42 13.14 20.03 6.30
CA LYS A 42 13.28 21.47 6.54
C LYS A 42 12.76 22.32 5.38
N ILE A 43 13.10 21.98 4.12
CA ILE A 43 12.55 22.66 2.95
C ILE A 43 11.02 22.53 2.91
N LYS A 44 10.49 21.35 3.24
CA LYS A 44 9.04 21.12 3.29
C LYS A 44 8.36 21.97 4.37
N ALA A 45 8.98 22.14 5.53
CA ALA A 45 8.47 23.01 6.60
C ALA A 45 8.47 24.48 6.16
N VAL A 46 9.60 25.00 5.68
CA VAL A 46 9.75 26.41 5.23
C VAL A 46 8.75 26.76 4.13
N LEU A 47 8.53 25.86 3.16
CA LEU A 47 7.54 26.07 2.09
C LEU A 47 6.09 26.03 2.59
N LYS A 48 5.80 25.22 3.62
CA LYS A 48 4.47 25.14 4.21
C LYS A 48 4.15 26.41 5.01
N ASP A 49 5.10 26.87 5.80
CA ASP A 49 4.94 28.03 6.70
C ASP A 49 4.84 29.33 5.89
N ASN A 50 5.55 29.43 4.77
CA ASN A 50 5.55 30.62 3.91
C ASN A 50 4.55 30.57 2.74
N ARG A 51 3.66 29.57 2.69
CA ARG A 51 2.70 29.39 1.59
C ARG A 51 1.76 30.59 1.36
N ASN A 52 1.45 31.31 2.43
CA ASN A 52 0.53 32.44 2.42
C ASN A 52 1.24 33.79 2.67
N ASN A 53 2.57 33.82 2.56
CA ASN A 53 3.32 35.05 2.81
C ASN A 53 3.01 36.09 1.72
N LYS A 54 2.73 37.33 2.15
CA LYS A 54 2.35 38.46 1.30
C LYS A 54 3.54 39.39 0.97
N SER A 55 4.65 39.26 1.71
CA SER A 55 5.84 40.09 1.50
C SER A 55 6.67 39.59 0.31
N SER A 56 6.78 40.43 -0.73
CA SER A 56 7.59 40.16 -1.92
C SER A 56 9.07 39.94 -1.58
N TRP A 57 9.62 40.75 -0.69
CA TRP A 57 11.01 40.69 -0.24
C TRP A 57 11.34 39.39 0.50
N ASN A 58 10.44 38.93 1.38
CA ASN A 58 10.65 37.67 2.09
C ASN A 58 10.60 36.47 1.13
N VAL A 59 9.67 36.49 0.18
CA VAL A 59 9.56 35.43 -0.84
C VAL A 59 10.81 35.41 -1.73
N LEU A 60 11.29 36.58 -2.18
CA LEU A 60 12.50 36.70 -3.00
C LEU A 60 13.76 36.24 -2.24
N ALA A 61 13.91 36.62 -0.97
CA ALA A 61 15.02 36.17 -0.14
C ALA A 61 15.01 34.65 0.07
N LEU A 62 13.84 34.05 0.28
CA LEU A 62 13.71 32.59 0.41
C LEU A 62 14.01 31.85 -0.90
N LEU A 63 13.64 32.42 -2.05
CA LEU A 63 13.97 31.85 -3.35
C LEU A 63 15.46 31.89 -3.64
N LYS A 64 16.13 33.02 -3.37
CA LYS A 64 17.59 33.14 -3.47
C LYS A 64 18.31 32.13 -2.58
N LYS A 65 17.88 31.97 -1.32
CA LYS A 65 18.42 30.94 -0.42
C LYS A 65 18.23 29.51 -0.96
N LEU A 66 17.12 29.24 -1.65
CA LEU A 66 16.86 27.93 -2.26
C LEU A 66 17.73 27.69 -3.51
N GLU A 67 18.05 28.76 -4.26
CA GLU A 67 18.99 28.74 -5.39
C GLU A 67 20.43 28.55 -4.93
N GLU A 68 20.86 29.28 -3.90
CA GLU A 68 22.17 29.10 -3.25
C GLU A 68 22.35 27.66 -2.74
N LEU A 69 21.32 27.11 -2.09
CA LEU A 69 21.32 25.71 -1.67
C LEU A 69 21.48 24.74 -2.86
N ASN A 70 20.85 25.02 -3.99
CA ASN A 70 21.00 24.21 -5.20
C ASN A 70 22.42 24.31 -5.79
N GLY A 71 23.03 25.50 -5.76
CA GLY A 71 24.42 25.71 -6.17
C GLY A 71 25.38 24.88 -5.32
N HIS A 72 25.27 24.96 -3.99
CA HIS A 72 26.12 24.19 -3.10
C HIS A 72 25.88 22.67 -3.16
N LEU A 73 24.64 22.24 -3.46
CA LEU A 73 24.34 20.83 -3.75
C LEU A 73 25.01 20.35 -5.05
N PHE A 74 25.25 21.23 -6.00
CA PHE A 74 25.96 20.92 -7.25
C PHE A 74 27.48 20.86 -7.03
N GLU A 75 28.03 21.77 -6.23
CA GLU A 75 29.48 21.89 -5.95
C GLU A 75 30.02 20.96 -4.85
N HIS A 76 29.18 20.07 -4.29
CA HIS A 76 29.55 19.14 -3.20
C HIS A 76 30.07 19.81 -1.91
N ASN A 77 29.68 21.05 -1.62
CA ASN A 77 30.18 21.78 -0.45
C ASN A 77 29.33 21.55 0.81
N PHE A 78 29.52 20.38 1.44
CA PHE A 78 28.65 19.89 2.52
C PHE A 78 28.69 20.69 3.84
N LYS A 79 29.77 21.45 4.11
CA LYS A 79 29.92 22.24 5.35
C LYS A 79 28.95 23.44 5.35
N ILE A 80 28.97 24.23 4.28
CA ILE A 80 28.12 25.42 4.10
C ILE A 80 26.64 25.02 3.99
N MET A 81 26.34 23.86 3.36
CA MET A 81 24.99 23.30 3.34
C MET A 81 24.42 23.03 4.74
N SER A 82 25.25 22.52 5.65
CA SER A 82 24.81 22.21 7.02
C SER A 82 24.55 23.49 7.83
N GLU A 83 25.28 24.57 7.55
CA GLU A 83 25.13 25.89 8.17
C GLU A 83 23.88 26.62 7.65
N LEU A 84 23.64 26.65 6.33
CA LEU A 84 22.41 27.22 5.75
C LEU A 84 21.13 26.52 6.26
N VAL A 85 21.25 25.22 6.53
CA VAL A 85 20.19 24.40 7.15
C VAL A 85 20.12 24.61 8.67
N ARG A 86 21.14 25.11 9.36
CA ARG A 86 21.11 25.43 10.80
C ARG A 86 20.61 26.85 11.11
N VAL A 87 20.97 27.84 10.29
CA VAL A 87 20.68 29.28 10.54
C VAL A 87 19.18 29.61 10.48
N SER A 88 18.35 28.76 9.88
CA SER A 88 16.89 28.95 9.80
C SER A 88 16.07 28.35 10.96
N SER A 89 16.71 27.87 12.04
CA SER A 89 16.02 27.26 13.21
C SER A 89 16.03 28.08 14.51
N VAL A 90 16.55 29.30 14.52
CA VAL A 90 16.49 30.15 15.71
C VAL A 90 15.56 31.32 15.43
N ILE A 91 14.26 31.07 15.54
CA ILE A 91 13.34 32.12 16.00
C ILE A 91 13.24 31.85 17.49
N GLU A 92 13.83 32.74 18.30
CA GLU A 92 13.62 32.67 19.75
C GLU A 92 12.12 32.77 20.04
N PRO A 93 11.55 31.86 20.85
CA PRO A 93 10.15 31.92 21.22
C PRO A 93 9.89 33.21 22.02
N SER A 94 8.93 34.03 21.57
CA SER A 94 8.48 35.21 22.32
C SER A 94 8.03 34.81 23.72
N GLU A 95 8.18 35.68 24.72
CA GLU A 95 7.85 35.38 26.13
C GLU A 95 6.43 34.85 26.32
N SER A 96 5.48 35.32 25.49
CA SER A 96 4.11 34.82 25.43
C SER A 96 3.99 33.33 25.09
N SER A 97 4.86 32.81 24.22
CA SER A 97 4.91 31.37 23.90
C SER A 97 5.60 30.53 24.98
N LYS A 98 6.52 31.10 25.76
CA LYS A 98 7.09 30.45 26.94
C LYS A 98 6.03 30.29 28.04
N ILE A 99 5.19 31.32 28.24
CA ILE A 99 4.08 31.29 29.20
C ILE A 99 2.99 30.28 28.76
N LEU A 100 2.63 30.24 27.47
CA LEU A 100 1.70 29.24 26.95
C LEU A 100 2.24 27.80 27.07
N ASN A 101 3.51 27.58 26.78
CA ASN A 101 4.15 26.27 26.95
C ASN A 101 4.25 25.86 28.42
N LEU A 102 4.45 26.80 29.34
CA LEU A 102 4.40 26.58 30.79
C LEU A 102 3.00 26.19 31.26
N LEU A 103 1.96 26.86 30.77
CA LEU A 103 0.56 26.52 31.02
C LEU A 103 0.18 25.14 30.44
N GLU A 104 0.57 24.85 29.19
CA GLU A 104 0.33 23.54 28.57
C GLU A 104 1.09 22.41 29.30
N SER A 105 2.27 22.72 29.86
CA SER A 105 3.06 21.75 30.64
C SER A 105 2.43 21.40 31.99
N SER A 106 1.63 22.29 32.59
CA SER A 106 0.87 22.01 33.81
C SER A 106 -0.36 21.13 33.53
N THR A 107 -0.88 21.18 32.30
CA THR A 107 -1.97 20.32 31.80
C THR A 107 -1.49 19.09 31.04
N LYS A 108 -0.25 18.61 31.27
CA LYS A 108 0.19 17.31 30.72
C LYS A 108 -0.73 16.21 31.24
N THR A 109 -1.78 15.93 30.47
CA THR A 109 -2.58 14.71 30.57
C THR A 109 -1.58 13.56 30.65
N LYS A 110 -1.58 12.85 31.79
CA LYS A 110 -0.81 11.62 31.99
C LYS A 110 -0.87 10.82 30.70
N VAL A 111 0.29 10.49 30.12
CA VAL A 111 0.38 9.67 28.91
C VAL A 111 -0.37 8.38 29.20
N GLN A 112 -1.61 8.29 28.70
CA GLN A 112 -2.48 7.15 28.99
C GLN A 112 -1.85 5.91 28.38
N THR A 113 -1.78 4.84 29.15
CA THR A 113 -1.26 3.59 28.62
C THR A 113 -2.20 3.05 27.52
N PRO A 114 -1.69 2.30 26.52
CA PRO A 114 -2.53 1.68 25.49
C PRO A 114 -3.62 0.74 26.04
N GLU A 115 -3.49 0.31 27.29
CA GLU A 115 -4.45 -0.54 28.00
C GLU A 115 -5.56 0.28 28.65
N GLU A 116 -5.21 1.38 29.32
CA GLU A 116 -6.18 2.34 29.88
C GLU A 116 -7.09 2.90 28.78
N THR A 117 -6.53 3.28 27.64
CA THR A 117 -7.32 3.78 26.49
C THR A 117 -8.32 2.74 25.98
N LYS A 118 -7.94 1.46 25.94
CA LYS A 118 -8.85 0.36 25.57
C LYS A 118 -9.94 0.15 26.63
N GLN A 119 -9.57 0.12 27.91
CA GLN A 119 -10.50 -0.07 29.01
C GLN A 119 -11.54 1.04 29.07
N MET A 120 -11.11 2.30 28.91
CA MET A 120 -12.01 3.45 28.82
C MET A 120 -12.93 3.39 27.60
N GLY A 121 -12.43 2.88 26.47
CA GLY A 121 -13.24 2.65 25.27
C GLY A 121 -14.27 1.51 25.41
N ILE A 122 -13.99 0.49 26.23
CA ILE A 122 -14.96 -0.56 26.58
C ILE A 122 -16.02 0.00 27.54
N LEU A 123 -15.58 0.74 28.55
CA LEU A 123 -16.44 1.39 29.54
C LEU A 123 -17.42 2.38 28.89
N SER A 124 -16.95 3.24 27.97
CA SER A 124 -17.82 4.19 27.30
C SER A 124 -18.92 3.51 26.49
N LYS A 125 -18.59 2.44 25.75
CA LYS A 125 -19.56 1.62 25.01
C LYS A 125 -20.56 0.91 25.92
N TYR A 126 -20.10 0.46 27.08
CA TYR A 126 -20.96 -0.17 28.07
C TYR A 126 -21.96 0.85 28.64
N ILE A 127 -21.47 2.01 29.06
CA ILE A 127 -22.30 3.10 29.60
C ILE A 127 -23.35 3.54 28.57
N THR A 128 -22.95 3.81 27.32
CA THR A 128 -23.90 4.25 26.29
C THR A 128 -24.97 3.20 26.01
N SER A 129 -24.61 1.91 25.97
CA SER A 129 -25.57 0.83 25.77
C SER A 129 -26.55 0.67 26.94
N LYS A 130 -26.09 0.86 28.18
CA LYS A 130 -26.93 0.74 29.38
C LYS A 130 -27.80 1.99 29.61
N GLN A 131 -27.31 3.18 29.28
CA GLN A 131 -28.09 4.42 29.28
C GLN A 131 -29.19 4.38 28.20
N ALA A 132 -28.86 3.92 26.99
CA ALA A 132 -29.85 3.78 25.90
C ALA A 132 -30.98 2.80 26.24
N SER A 133 -30.74 1.84 27.14
CA SER A 133 -31.74 0.88 27.62
C SER A 133 -32.39 1.29 28.95
N GLY A 134 -32.12 2.50 29.47
CA GLY A 134 -32.73 3.01 30.71
C GLY A 134 -32.18 2.42 32.01
N HIS A 135 -31.11 1.61 31.97
CA HIS A 135 -30.57 0.93 33.15
C HIS A 135 -29.51 1.75 33.92
N LEU A 136 -29.06 2.88 33.37
CA LEU A 136 -28.09 3.78 34.01
C LEU A 136 -28.51 5.24 33.86
N PRO A 137 -28.23 6.10 34.86
CA PRO A 137 -28.48 7.53 34.76
C PRO A 137 -27.55 8.20 33.76
N ASN A 138 -27.98 9.33 33.19
CA ASN A 138 -27.21 10.09 32.20
C ASN A 138 -25.91 10.66 32.76
N THR A 139 -25.91 11.04 34.03
CA THR A 139 -24.75 11.59 34.76
C THR A 139 -24.27 10.61 35.82
N ILE A 140 -23.06 10.10 35.66
CA ILE A 140 -22.42 9.17 36.60
C ILE A 140 -21.07 9.78 37.05
N PRO A 141 -20.79 9.86 38.36
CA PRO A 141 -19.52 10.39 38.84
C PRO A 141 -18.31 9.53 38.41
N GLY A 142 -17.13 10.15 38.30
CA GLY A 142 -15.92 9.50 37.79
C GLY A 142 -15.43 8.32 38.63
N GLU A 143 -15.62 8.38 39.94
CA GLU A 143 -15.21 7.31 40.88
C GLU A 143 -16.06 6.05 40.69
N TYR A 144 -17.38 6.18 40.59
CA TYR A 144 -18.29 5.07 40.27
C TYR A 144 -18.01 4.44 38.90
N LYS A 145 -17.62 5.27 37.92
CA LYS A 145 -17.20 4.79 36.59
C LYS A 145 -16.00 3.85 36.68
N ARG A 146 -15.01 4.17 37.52
CA ARG A 146 -13.77 3.39 37.65
C ARG A 146 -13.91 2.21 38.62
N GLY A 147 -14.54 2.42 39.77
CA GLY A 147 -14.64 1.39 40.81
C GLY A 147 -15.68 0.31 40.51
N LEU A 148 -16.86 0.70 40.02
CA LEU A 148 -18.00 -0.22 39.89
C LEU A 148 -18.29 -0.59 38.43
N LEU A 149 -18.38 0.40 37.54
CA LEU A 149 -18.80 0.16 36.16
C LEU A 149 -17.71 -0.44 35.28
N LEU A 150 -16.44 -0.09 35.52
CA LEU A 150 -15.33 -0.63 34.72
C LEU A 150 -15.16 -2.15 34.88
N PRO A 151 -15.11 -2.72 36.10
CA PRO A 151 -15.07 -4.17 36.26
C PRO A 151 -16.26 -4.89 35.60
N LEU A 152 -17.47 -4.34 35.73
CA LEU A 152 -18.68 -4.88 35.09
C LEU A 152 -18.60 -4.83 33.56
N ALA A 153 -18.15 -3.71 33.00
CA ALA A 153 -17.97 -3.55 31.56
C ALA A 153 -16.93 -4.54 31.00
N LEU A 154 -15.82 -4.73 31.71
CA LEU A 154 -14.78 -5.69 31.34
C LEU A 154 -15.26 -7.14 31.45
N HIS A 155 -16.08 -7.45 32.45
CA HIS A 155 -16.70 -8.76 32.61
C HIS A 155 -17.65 -9.09 31.46
N GLU A 156 -18.60 -8.20 31.14
CA GLU A 156 -19.55 -8.41 30.04
C GLU A 156 -18.83 -8.50 28.68
N PHE A 157 -17.81 -7.66 28.46
CA PHE A 157 -16.97 -7.74 27.28
C PHE A 157 -16.25 -9.09 27.18
N SER A 158 -15.70 -9.58 28.28
CA SER A 158 -15.01 -10.87 28.36
C SER A 158 -15.96 -12.04 28.14
N GLN A 159 -17.17 -12.02 28.69
CA GLN A 159 -18.21 -13.02 28.43
C GLN A 159 -18.54 -13.10 26.94
N ARG A 160 -18.76 -11.95 26.29
CA ARG A 160 -19.00 -11.90 24.82
C ARG A 160 -17.80 -12.46 24.05
N LYS A 161 -16.57 -12.20 24.51
CA LYS A 161 -15.35 -12.74 23.90
C LYS A 161 -15.29 -14.26 24.05
N ILE A 162 -15.60 -14.81 25.22
CA ILE A 162 -15.67 -16.26 25.49
C ILE A 162 -16.69 -16.92 24.55
N LYS A 163 -17.93 -16.40 24.50
CA LYS A 163 -18.98 -16.92 23.59
C LYS A 163 -18.54 -16.91 22.12
N ARG A 164 -17.84 -15.85 21.68
CA ARG A 164 -17.28 -15.80 20.31
C ARG A 164 -16.19 -16.85 20.08
N ILE A 165 -15.37 -17.15 21.10
CA ILE A 165 -14.33 -18.17 21.00
C ILE A 165 -14.98 -19.56 20.92
N GLU A 166 -15.97 -19.82 21.76
CA GLU A 166 -16.79 -21.05 21.76
C GLU A 166 -17.41 -21.28 20.38
N GLN A 167 -18.17 -20.32 19.87
CA GLN A 167 -18.76 -20.37 18.53
C GLN A 167 -17.73 -20.57 17.40
N GLN A 168 -16.47 -20.14 17.59
CA GLN A 168 -15.40 -20.39 16.63
C GLN A 168 -14.85 -21.81 16.72
N LEU A 169 -14.84 -22.41 17.92
CA LEU A 169 -14.43 -23.78 18.14
C LEU A 169 -15.51 -24.76 17.68
N ASP A 170 -16.79 -24.45 17.87
CA ASP A 170 -17.92 -25.28 17.44
C ASP A 170 -17.98 -25.45 15.92
N LYS A 171 -17.49 -24.47 15.16
CA LYS A 171 -17.33 -24.55 13.70
C LYS A 171 -16.29 -25.59 13.25
N GLY A 172 -15.52 -26.15 14.19
CA GLY A 172 -14.52 -27.17 13.93
C GLY A 172 -13.20 -26.63 13.39
N ILE A 173 -12.40 -27.53 12.80
CA ILE A 173 -11.07 -27.19 12.28
C ILE A 173 -11.23 -26.21 11.11
N PRO A 174 -10.58 -25.03 11.13
CA PRO A 174 -10.67 -24.10 10.03
C PRO A 174 -10.17 -24.71 8.72
N LYS A 175 -10.94 -24.51 7.64
CA LYS A 175 -10.61 -25.07 6.31
C LYS A 175 -9.37 -24.40 5.72
N VAL A 176 -8.46 -25.22 5.19
CA VAL A 176 -7.34 -24.80 4.35
C VAL A 176 -7.75 -25.01 2.90
N TYR A 177 -7.60 -23.99 2.06
CA TYR A 177 -8.01 -24.06 0.66
C TYR A 177 -7.02 -23.34 -0.25
N LEU A 178 -7.06 -23.69 -1.54
CA LEU A 178 -6.31 -23.00 -2.57
C LEU A 178 -7.07 -21.77 -3.03
N SER A 179 -6.38 -20.63 -3.00
CA SER A 179 -6.83 -19.38 -3.59
C SER A 179 -5.98 -19.10 -4.81
N TYR A 180 -6.53 -18.32 -5.74
CA TYR A 180 -5.75 -17.82 -6.86
C TYR A 180 -5.92 -16.32 -7.01
N THR A 181 -4.93 -15.69 -7.65
CA THR A 181 -5.00 -14.32 -8.15
C THR A 181 -4.67 -14.33 -9.63
N LYS A 182 -5.50 -13.66 -10.43
CA LYS A 182 -5.21 -13.46 -11.86
C LYS A 182 -4.05 -12.46 -12.04
N ALA A 183 -3.16 -12.77 -12.97
CA ALA A 183 -2.09 -11.91 -13.48
C ALA A 183 -2.05 -12.09 -15.00
N GLY A 184 -2.74 -11.20 -15.74
CA GLY A 184 -2.99 -11.37 -17.17
C GLY A 184 -3.79 -12.66 -17.46
N SER A 185 -3.31 -13.45 -18.42
CA SER A 185 -3.85 -14.78 -18.74
C SER A 185 -3.54 -15.83 -17.67
N SER A 186 -2.52 -15.61 -16.85
CA SER A 186 -2.04 -16.58 -15.88
C SER A 186 -2.76 -16.52 -14.53
N LYS A 187 -2.89 -17.67 -13.86
CA LYS A 187 -3.46 -17.78 -12.50
C LYS A 187 -2.38 -18.19 -11.52
N ILE A 188 -2.04 -17.30 -10.59
CA ILE A 188 -1.08 -17.57 -9.51
C ILE A 188 -1.83 -18.23 -8.36
N TRP A 189 -1.51 -19.50 -8.07
CA TRP A 189 -2.13 -20.29 -7.02
C TRP A 189 -1.35 -20.20 -5.71
N PHE A 190 -2.05 -20.12 -4.58
CA PHE A 190 -1.43 -20.12 -3.25
C PHE A 190 -2.38 -20.65 -2.17
N VAL A 191 -1.80 -21.16 -1.09
CA VAL A 191 -2.54 -21.75 0.03
C VAL A 191 -3.02 -20.67 1.00
N ARG A 192 -4.34 -20.63 1.24
CA ARG A 192 -4.95 -19.85 2.33
C ARG A 192 -5.16 -20.78 3.52
N ALA A 193 -4.49 -20.45 4.62
CA ALA A 193 -4.67 -21.13 5.90
C ALA A 193 -4.77 -20.06 7.01
N PRO A 194 -5.39 -20.36 8.17
CA PRO A 194 -5.38 -19.46 9.32
C PRO A 194 -3.96 -19.10 9.78
N PHE A 195 -3.02 -20.03 9.57
CA PHE A 195 -1.61 -19.80 9.86
C PHE A 195 -0.96 -18.78 8.90
N ASN A 196 -1.49 -18.63 7.69
CA ASN A 196 -0.93 -17.86 6.58
C ASN A 196 -1.90 -16.74 6.13
N LYS A 197 -2.41 -15.93 7.07
CA LYS A 197 -3.35 -14.82 6.79
C LYS A 197 -2.86 -13.50 7.37
N GLY A 198 -3.12 -12.40 6.66
CA GLY A 198 -2.84 -11.04 7.11
C GLY A 198 -1.35 -10.79 7.31
N ARG A 199 -0.95 -10.33 8.51
CA ARG A 199 0.47 -10.10 8.86
C ARG A 199 1.34 -11.35 8.76
N ARG A 200 0.74 -12.55 8.80
CA ARG A 200 1.43 -13.84 8.70
C ARG A 200 1.56 -14.35 7.26
N GLN A 201 0.95 -13.67 6.29
CA GLN A 201 1.17 -13.97 4.88
C GLN A 201 2.60 -13.59 4.50
N SER A 202 3.28 -14.43 3.72
CA SER A 202 4.64 -14.12 3.28
C SER A 202 4.66 -12.83 2.46
N LYS A 203 5.48 -11.86 2.90
CA LYS A 203 5.69 -10.60 2.14
C LYS A 203 6.19 -10.89 0.72
N GLY A 204 6.98 -11.96 0.56
CA GLY A 204 7.45 -12.44 -0.73
C GLY A 204 6.33 -12.83 -1.69
N LEU A 205 5.23 -13.45 -1.22
CA LEU A 205 4.10 -13.80 -2.08
C LEU A 205 3.41 -12.54 -2.64
N SER A 206 3.20 -11.53 -1.79
CA SER A 206 2.59 -10.27 -2.23
C SER A 206 3.48 -9.52 -3.22
N ALA A 207 4.78 -9.46 -2.95
CA ALA A 207 5.75 -8.85 -3.87
C ALA A 207 5.81 -9.60 -5.21
N PHE A 208 5.80 -10.93 -5.18
CA PHE A 208 5.78 -11.78 -6.37
C PHE A 208 4.51 -11.58 -7.21
N ILE A 209 3.32 -11.56 -6.58
CA ILE A 209 2.05 -11.30 -7.28
C ILE A 209 2.06 -9.92 -7.93
N LYS A 210 2.58 -8.90 -7.23
CA LYS A 210 2.68 -7.54 -7.77
C LYS A 210 3.62 -7.50 -8.98
N TYR A 211 4.80 -8.09 -8.86
CA TYR A 211 5.77 -8.18 -9.95
C TYR A 211 5.18 -8.87 -11.19
N GLU A 212 4.53 -10.02 -11.02
CA GLU A 212 3.92 -10.74 -12.14
C GLU A 212 2.74 -9.99 -12.77
N ARG A 213 1.97 -9.22 -11.99
CA ARG A 213 0.93 -8.36 -12.55
C ARG A 213 1.50 -7.23 -13.39
N GLU A 214 2.52 -6.54 -12.89
CA GLU A 214 3.18 -5.46 -13.62
C GLU A 214 3.85 -5.97 -14.90
N LYS A 215 4.49 -7.14 -14.82
CA LYS A 215 5.10 -7.80 -15.98
C LYS A 215 4.07 -8.20 -17.04
N ASN A 216 2.94 -8.78 -16.63
CA ASN A 216 1.87 -9.12 -17.57
C ASN A 216 1.20 -7.89 -18.16
N GLN A 217 1.01 -6.82 -17.37
CA GLN A 217 0.48 -5.57 -17.89
C GLN A 217 1.38 -4.99 -18.99
N LYS A 218 2.70 -4.95 -18.75
CA LYS A 218 3.66 -4.53 -19.79
C LYS A 218 3.57 -5.38 -21.06
N SER A 219 3.37 -6.69 -20.92
CA SER A 219 3.19 -7.60 -22.07
C SER A 219 1.94 -7.25 -22.87
N ILE A 220 0.81 -6.98 -22.18
CA ILE A 220 -0.45 -6.55 -22.80
C ILE A 220 -0.28 -5.20 -23.50
N ASP A 221 0.33 -4.23 -22.82
CA ASP A 221 0.56 -2.89 -23.37
C ASP A 221 1.46 -2.95 -24.61
N SER A 222 2.50 -3.80 -24.59
CA SER A 222 3.36 -4.04 -25.74
C SER A 222 2.64 -4.68 -26.92
N ILE A 223 1.75 -5.66 -26.68
CA ILE A 223 0.94 -6.27 -27.75
C ILE A 223 0.00 -5.22 -28.35
N ALA A 224 -0.71 -4.46 -27.52
CA ALA A 224 -1.61 -3.40 -27.97
C ALA A 224 -0.85 -2.31 -28.76
N TYR A 225 0.36 -1.98 -28.34
CA TYR A 225 1.23 -1.07 -29.09
C TYR A 225 1.61 -1.65 -30.46
N CYS A 226 2.03 -2.90 -30.53
CA CYS A 226 2.36 -3.57 -31.80
C CYS A 226 1.14 -3.66 -32.73
N GLU A 227 -0.06 -3.94 -32.21
CA GLU A 227 -1.30 -3.97 -32.98
C GLU A 227 -1.68 -2.58 -33.52
N ASN A 228 -1.48 -1.53 -32.73
CA ASN A 228 -1.70 -0.16 -33.21
C ASN A 228 -0.67 0.27 -34.25
N MET A 229 0.61 -0.09 -34.07
CA MET A 229 1.64 0.15 -35.08
C MET A 229 1.35 -0.62 -36.37
N ALA A 230 0.84 -1.85 -36.26
CA ALA A 230 0.39 -2.62 -37.41
C ALA A 230 -0.77 -1.92 -38.15
N LYS A 231 -1.74 -1.35 -37.44
CA LYS A 231 -2.80 -0.55 -38.06
C LYS A 231 -2.25 0.65 -38.84
N TRP A 232 -1.30 1.39 -38.25
CA TRP A 232 -0.67 2.53 -38.92
C TRP A 232 0.11 2.11 -40.16
N ALA A 233 0.97 1.10 -40.03
CA ALA A 233 1.71 0.52 -41.16
C ALA A 233 0.76 0.03 -42.26
N PHE A 234 -0.43 -0.47 -41.90
CA PHE A 234 -1.42 -0.92 -42.89
C PHE A 234 -2.02 0.25 -43.64
N TYR A 235 -2.39 1.33 -42.96
CA TYR A 235 -2.88 2.52 -43.63
C TYR A 235 -1.80 3.10 -44.54
N GLU A 236 -0.57 3.23 -44.07
CA GLU A 236 0.56 3.72 -44.86
C GLU A 236 0.79 2.85 -46.11
N ALA A 237 0.77 1.53 -45.97
CA ALA A 237 0.85 0.60 -47.10
C ALA A 237 -0.30 0.75 -48.10
N VAL A 238 -1.54 0.99 -47.63
CA VAL A 238 -2.70 1.26 -48.50
C VAL A 238 -2.49 2.57 -49.27
N TRP A 239 -1.96 3.60 -48.61
CA TRP A 239 -1.67 4.90 -49.23
C TRP A 239 -0.57 4.80 -50.28
N GLU A 240 0.57 4.18 -49.96
CA GLU A 240 1.67 3.99 -50.92
C GLU A 240 1.22 3.19 -52.13
N HIS A 241 0.52 2.08 -51.92
CA HIS A 241 -0.03 1.28 -53.01
C HIS A 241 -1.00 2.07 -53.89
N ALA A 242 -1.87 2.89 -53.30
CA ALA A 242 -2.80 3.72 -54.06
C ALA A 242 -2.07 4.79 -54.88
N ILE A 243 -0.96 5.35 -54.38
CA ILE A 243 -0.13 6.31 -55.11
C ILE A 243 0.59 5.62 -56.28
N GLU A 244 1.22 4.47 -56.04
CA GLU A 244 1.98 3.72 -57.07
C GLU A 244 1.06 3.16 -58.18
N ASN A 245 -0.16 2.74 -57.83
CA ASN A 245 -1.07 2.04 -58.74
C ASN A 245 -2.31 2.85 -59.19
N GLY A 246 -2.24 4.18 -59.13
CA GLY A 246 -3.26 5.07 -59.72
C GLY A 246 -4.64 4.99 -59.05
N GLY A 247 -4.67 4.89 -57.71
CA GLY A 247 -5.89 4.89 -56.90
C GLY A 247 -6.49 3.51 -56.62
N LYS A 248 -5.83 2.42 -57.02
CA LYS A 248 -6.27 1.05 -56.68
C LYS A 248 -6.06 0.74 -55.20
N ILE A 249 -7.11 0.27 -54.54
CA ILE A 249 -7.09 -0.11 -53.13
C ILE A 249 -6.36 -1.46 -52.97
N LEU A 250 -5.56 -1.58 -51.91
CA LEU A 250 -4.87 -2.81 -51.55
C LEU A 250 -5.89 -3.94 -51.24
N PRO A 251 -5.77 -5.13 -51.84
CA PRO A 251 -6.76 -6.21 -51.70
C PRO A 251 -6.67 -7.00 -50.37
N PHE A 252 -5.78 -6.63 -49.45
CA PHE A 252 -5.50 -7.39 -48.23
C PHE A 252 -6.16 -6.78 -46.99
N SER A 253 -6.51 -7.64 -46.03
CA SER A 253 -6.99 -7.20 -44.71
C SER A 253 -5.90 -7.31 -43.64
N LEU A 254 -5.87 -6.34 -42.73
CA LEU A 254 -4.96 -6.32 -41.57
C LEU A 254 -5.03 -7.60 -40.73
N TYR A 255 -6.24 -8.14 -40.54
CA TYR A 255 -6.46 -9.37 -39.78
C TYR A 255 -5.78 -10.57 -40.44
N ASN A 256 -5.85 -10.67 -41.77
CA ASN A 256 -5.20 -11.74 -42.52
C ASN A 256 -3.67 -11.61 -42.46
N MET A 257 -3.11 -10.40 -42.53
CA MET A 257 -1.66 -10.20 -42.41
C MET A 257 -1.12 -10.56 -41.01
N LEU A 258 -1.84 -10.22 -39.94
CA LEU A 258 -1.41 -10.53 -38.58
C LEU A 258 -1.55 -12.04 -38.26
N ASN A 259 -2.62 -12.70 -38.73
CA ASN A 259 -2.95 -14.07 -38.31
C ASN A 259 -2.57 -15.16 -39.33
N ASN A 260 -2.68 -14.91 -40.64
CA ASN A 260 -2.53 -15.91 -41.70
C ASN A 260 -1.36 -15.54 -42.62
N ILE A 261 -0.19 -16.14 -42.39
CA ILE A 261 0.88 -16.12 -43.41
C ILE A 261 1.44 -17.53 -43.48
N LYS A 262 0.80 -18.37 -44.31
CA LYS A 262 1.53 -19.46 -44.96
C LYS A 262 2.08 -18.85 -46.25
N LEU A 263 3.39 -18.62 -46.26
CA LEU A 263 4.16 -18.28 -47.46
C LEU A 263 4.32 -19.56 -48.29
N ASP A 264 3.25 -20.01 -48.94
CA ASP A 264 3.36 -21.15 -49.85
C ASP A 264 3.46 -20.71 -51.32
N LYS A 265 3.33 -19.41 -51.63
CA LYS A 265 3.54 -18.91 -53.00
C LYS A 265 4.26 -17.55 -53.02
N PRO A 266 5.30 -17.38 -53.86
CA PRO A 266 5.85 -16.07 -54.14
C PRO A 266 4.77 -15.26 -54.85
N HIS A 267 4.35 -14.15 -54.25
CA HIS A 267 3.43 -13.22 -54.91
C HIS A 267 4.22 -12.46 -55.99
N GLU A 268 3.69 -12.46 -57.21
CA GLU A 268 4.28 -11.78 -58.38
C GLU A 268 4.29 -10.25 -58.24
N ASP A 269 3.57 -9.69 -57.26
CA ASP A 269 3.54 -8.26 -56.95
C ASP A 269 4.60 -7.87 -55.92
N ASN A 270 5.62 -7.13 -56.37
CA ASN A 270 6.68 -6.54 -55.53
C ASN A 270 6.15 -5.62 -54.41
N SER A 271 4.97 -5.01 -54.60
CA SER A 271 4.33 -4.14 -53.60
C SER A 271 3.84 -4.92 -52.38
N ALA A 272 3.33 -6.14 -52.57
CA ALA A 272 2.90 -7.00 -51.46
C ALA A 272 4.08 -7.44 -50.58
N LEU A 273 5.22 -7.76 -51.20
CA LEU A 273 6.47 -8.15 -50.51
C LEU A 273 6.97 -7.07 -49.54
N LYS A 274 7.03 -5.80 -49.97
CA LYS A 274 7.46 -4.67 -49.11
C LYS A 274 6.55 -4.52 -47.89
N VAL A 275 5.24 -4.60 -48.10
CA VAL A 275 4.26 -4.48 -47.01
C VAL A 275 4.45 -5.64 -46.02
N TYR A 276 4.66 -6.87 -46.50
CA TYR A 276 4.96 -8.00 -45.62
C TYR A 276 6.23 -7.83 -44.79
N GLU A 277 7.29 -7.24 -45.34
CA GLU A 277 8.52 -6.93 -44.60
C GLU A 277 8.26 -5.99 -43.41
N TRP A 278 7.31 -5.05 -43.54
CA TRP A 278 6.95 -4.12 -42.47
C TRP A 278 6.20 -4.80 -41.32
N PHE A 279 5.33 -5.76 -41.64
CA PHE A 279 4.52 -6.48 -40.64
C PHE A 279 5.27 -7.61 -39.94
N PHE A 280 6.27 -8.20 -40.59
CA PHE A 280 6.98 -9.36 -40.06
C PHE A 280 7.60 -9.11 -38.67
N PRO A 281 8.33 -8.01 -38.41
CA PRO A 281 8.85 -7.70 -37.09
C PRO A 281 7.75 -7.60 -36.01
N LEU A 282 6.63 -6.94 -36.33
CA LEU A 282 5.51 -6.78 -35.38
C LEU A 282 4.89 -8.13 -35.01
N LYS A 283 4.67 -8.99 -36.01
CA LYS A 283 4.15 -10.34 -35.82
C LYS A 283 5.09 -11.21 -34.98
N THR A 284 6.40 -11.16 -35.25
CA THR A 284 7.37 -11.94 -34.46
C THR A 284 7.39 -11.51 -32.99
N VAL A 285 7.26 -10.21 -32.70
CA VAL A 285 7.18 -9.69 -31.33
C VAL A 285 5.90 -10.17 -30.63
N ILE A 286 4.74 -10.04 -31.28
CA ILE A 286 3.45 -10.51 -30.74
C ILE A 286 3.52 -12.01 -30.43
N ASN A 287 4.03 -12.82 -31.37
CA ASN A 287 4.17 -14.26 -31.19
C ASN A 287 5.12 -14.63 -30.05
N ARG A 288 6.27 -13.94 -29.92
CA ARG A 288 7.22 -14.16 -28.82
C ARG A 288 6.61 -13.80 -27.47
N LEU A 289 5.83 -12.72 -27.37
CA LEU A 289 5.12 -12.34 -26.15
C LEU A 289 4.04 -13.36 -25.79
N GLY A 290 3.28 -13.83 -26.78
CA GLY A 290 2.30 -14.91 -26.62
C GLY A 290 2.92 -16.21 -26.11
N GLN A 291 4.03 -16.65 -26.71
CA GLN A 291 4.77 -17.84 -26.26
C GLN A 291 5.27 -17.69 -24.81
N LYS A 292 5.84 -16.53 -24.45
CA LYS A 292 6.27 -16.26 -23.07
C LYS A 292 5.11 -16.35 -22.09
N ASN A 293 3.95 -15.78 -22.41
CA ASN A 293 2.75 -15.82 -21.56
C ASN A 293 2.21 -17.27 -21.42
N ASN A 294 2.31 -18.08 -22.48
CA ASN A 294 1.91 -19.49 -22.43
C ASN A 294 2.87 -20.32 -21.56
N LEU A 295 4.17 -20.08 -21.65
CA LEU A 295 5.16 -20.74 -20.80
C LEU A 295 4.95 -20.41 -19.31
N THR A 296 4.71 -19.15 -18.97
CA THR A 296 4.43 -18.75 -17.58
C THR A 296 3.15 -19.40 -17.07
N THR A 297 2.10 -19.47 -17.89
CA THR A 297 0.85 -20.16 -17.55
C THR A 297 1.09 -21.64 -17.24
N LYS A 298 1.82 -22.36 -18.11
CA LYS A 298 2.22 -23.76 -17.87
C LYS A 298 3.05 -23.92 -16.60
N CYS A 299 3.96 -22.99 -16.30
CA CYS A 299 4.74 -22.99 -15.06
C CYS A 299 3.84 -22.88 -13.82
N PHE A 300 2.84 -22.01 -13.83
CA PHE A 300 1.91 -21.88 -12.70
C PHE A 300 0.97 -23.07 -12.55
N GLU A 301 0.59 -23.73 -13.63
CA GLU A 301 -0.18 -24.98 -13.59
C GLU A 301 0.63 -26.12 -12.98
N ARG A 302 1.89 -26.29 -13.41
CA ARG A 302 2.82 -27.25 -12.78
C ARG A 302 3.01 -26.95 -11.30
N TYR A 303 3.14 -25.67 -10.94
CA TYR A 303 3.22 -25.26 -9.54
C TYR A 303 1.96 -25.63 -8.75
N LYS A 304 0.77 -25.39 -9.32
CA LYS A 304 -0.51 -25.80 -8.71
C LYS A 304 -0.56 -27.30 -8.46
N GLN A 305 -0.15 -28.12 -9.41
CA GLN A 305 -0.10 -29.58 -9.26
C GLN A 305 0.81 -29.96 -8.08
N ARG A 306 2.02 -29.39 -7.99
CA ARG A 306 2.94 -29.60 -6.85
C ARG A 306 2.36 -29.16 -5.50
N LEU A 307 1.49 -28.14 -5.47
CA LEU A 307 0.84 -27.72 -4.22
C LEU A 307 -0.19 -28.76 -3.71
N ILE A 308 -0.81 -29.51 -4.62
CA ILE A 308 -1.92 -30.45 -4.36
C ILE A 308 -1.43 -31.88 -4.13
N MET A 309 -0.25 -32.24 -4.64
CA MET A 309 0.35 -33.58 -4.44
C MET A 309 0.41 -33.96 -2.95
N LYS A 310 0.35 -35.27 -2.67
CA LYS A 310 0.56 -35.81 -1.31
C LYS A 310 1.91 -35.33 -0.78
N ASP A 311 1.91 -34.82 0.47
CA ASP A 311 3.04 -34.11 1.10
C ASP A 311 3.40 -32.75 0.50
N GLY A 312 2.52 -32.21 -0.34
CA GLY A 312 2.58 -30.84 -0.82
C GLY A 312 2.33 -29.81 0.29
N ARG A 313 2.51 -28.52 -0.05
CA ARG A 313 2.30 -27.43 0.91
C ARG A 313 0.88 -27.40 1.48
N MET A 314 -0.13 -27.86 0.72
CA MET A 314 -1.51 -27.96 1.22
C MET A 314 -1.61 -28.88 2.43
N ASP A 315 -1.08 -30.10 2.33
CA ASP A 315 -1.10 -31.09 3.41
C ASP A 315 -0.30 -30.62 4.63
N PHE A 316 0.82 -29.92 4.40
CA PHE A 316 1.57 -29.29 5.49
C PHE A 316 0.70 -28.28 6.26
N PHE A 317 -0.01 -27.40 5.55
CA PHE A 317 -0.87 -26.39 6.19
C PHE A 317 -2.13 -27.00 6.82
N THR A 318 -2.71 -28.08 6.29
CA THR A 318 -3.84 -28.78 6.91
C THR A 318 -3.41 -29.42 8.23
N LYS A 319 -2.31 -30.20 8.24
CA LYS A 319 -1.74 -30.81 9.45
C LYS A 319 -1.43 -29.77 10.52
N LYS A 320 -0.79 -28.66 10.13
CA LYS A 320 -0.45 -27.55 11.05
C LYS A 320 -1.68 -26.82 11.59
N THR A 321 -2.71 -26.63 10.77
CA THR A 321 -3.97 -26.00 11.18
C THR A 321 -4.74 -26.89 12.15
N ALA A 322 -4.75 -28.20 11.92
CA ALA A 322 -5.35 -29.17 12.83
C ALA A 322 -4.64 -29.16 14.20
N LYS A 323 -3.30 -29.15 14.24
CA LYS A 323 -2.53 -29.05 15.48
C LYS A 323 -2.82 -27.73 16.23
N MET A 324 -2.88 -26.60 15.51
CA MET A 324 -3.24 -25.31 16.09
C MET A 324 -4.64 -25.33 16.72
N TYR A 325 -5.62 -25.91 16.03
CA TYR A 325 -6.98 -26.05 16.53
C TYR A 325 -7.02 -26.93 17.79
N LYS A 326 -6.40 -28.11 17.78
CA LYS A 326 -6.32 -29.00 18.96
C LYS A 326 -5.73 -28.28 20.17
N ASN A 327 -4.62 -27.56 20.00
CA ASN A 327 -4.00 -26.78 21.06
C ASN A 327 -4.91 -25.64 21.56
N ARG A 328 -5.64 -24.97 20.66
CA ARG A 328 -6.58 -23.92 21.03
C ARG A 328 -7.78 -24.48 21.80
N LYS A 329 -8.31 -25.62 21.38
CA LYS A 329 -9.41 -26.32 22.04
C LYS A 329 -9.00 -26.77 23.44
N ALA A 330 -7.85 -27.43 23.59
CA ALA A 330 -7.33 -27.83 24.90
C ALA A 330 -7.14 -26.64 25.86
N ARG A 331 -6.65 -25.48 25.37
CA ARG A 331 -6.56 -24.26 26.18
C ARG A 331 -7.94 -23.72 26.59
N PHE A 332 -8.92 -23.79 25.69
CA PHE A 332 -10.28 -23.36 25.97
C PHE A 332 -10.95 -24.29 26.99
N ASP A 333 -10.77 -25.60 26.88
CA ASP A 333 -11.31 -26.60 27.82
C ASP A 333 -10.68 -26.45 29.22
N ALA A 334 -9.41 -26.05 29.30
CA ALA A 334 -8.78 -25.72 30.58
C ALA A 334 -9.32 -24.40 31.16
N MET A 335 -9.54 -23.40 30.31
CA MET A 335 -10.09 -22.10 30.70
C MET A 335 -11.55 -22.23 31.15
N SER A 336 -12.38 -23.04 30.46
CA SER A 336 -13.80 -23.20 30.77
C SER A 336 -14.03 -23.78 32.17
N LYS A 337 -13.10 -24.60 32.68
CA LYS A 337 -13.10 -25.07 34.07
C LYS A 337 -12.86 -23.95 35.10
N ALA A 338 -12.14 -22.90 34.72
CA ALA A 338 -11.84 -21.75 35.59
C ALA A 338 -12.91 -20.65 35.55
N VAL A 339 -13.70 -20.58 34.49
CA VAL A 339 -14.75 -19.55 34.30
C VAL A 339 -15.79 -19.50 35.42
N PRO A 340 -16.30 -20.63 35.96
CA PRO A 340 -17.29 -20.62 37.05
C PRO A 340 -16.77 -19.98 38.35
N TYR A 341 -15.46 -20.02 38.58
CA TYR A 341 -14.82 -19.47 39.78
C TYR A 341 -14.40 -18.00 39.61
N ALA A 342 -14.85 -17.35 38.54
CA ALA A 342 -14.44 -15.99 38.21
C ALA A 342 -15.19 -14.95 39.05
N PHE A 343 -14.46 -14.05 39.70
CA PHE A 343 -15.03 -12.96 40.50
C PHE A 343 -14.79 -11.61 39.82
N ILE A 344 -15.87 -10.83 39.65
CA ILE A 344 -15.87 -9.58 38.87
C ILE A 344 -14.87 -8.56 39.42
N TYR A 345 -14.88 -8.37 40.74
CA TYR A 345 -14.10 -7.34 41.44
C TYR A 345 -12.72 -7.82 41.91
N HIS A 346 -12.34 -9.06 41.59
CA HIS A 346 -11.05 -9.60 42.01
C HIS A 346 -10.03 -9.46 40.88
N ASP A 347 -8.88 -8.84 41.13
CA ASP A 347 -7.90 -8.53 40.08
C ASP A 347 -7.35 -9.79 39.37
N LYS A 348 -7.04 -10.85 40.12
CA LYS A 348 -6.45 -12.09 39.59
C LYS A 348 -7.45 -13.12 39.07
N TYR A 349 -8.69 -13.11 39.57
CA TYR A 349 -9.71 -14.11 39.25
C TYR A 349 -10.86 -13.55 38.42
N ASN A 350 -10.76 -12.33 37.89
CA ASN A 350 -11.74 -11.81 36.95
C ASN A 350 -11.60 -12.48 35.56
N LEU A 351 -12.66 -12.40 34.76
CA LEU A 351 -12.67 -12.97 33.41
C LEU A 351 -11.56 -12.43 32.49
N PRO A 352 -11.23 -11.13 32.48
CA PRO A 352 -10.09 -10.62 31.73
C PRO A 352 -8.76 -11.33 32.08
N SER A 353 -8.44 -11.45 33.37
CA SER A 353 -7.22 -12.09 33.85
C SER A 353 -7.19 -13.59 33.50
N ILE A 354 -8.32 -14.27 33.56
CA ILE A 354 -8.45 -15.67 33.12
C ILE A 354 -8.17 -15.79 31.61
N LEU A 355 -8.75 -14.91 30.79
CA LEU A 355 -8.51 -14.89 29.34
C LEU A 355 -7.03 -14.64 29.01
N ASP A 356 -6.41 -13.68 29.71
CA ASP A 356 -5.01 -13.34 29.50
C ASP A 356 -4.08 -14.49 29.93
N LYS A 357 -4.36 -15.15 31.07
CA LYS A 357 -3.62 -16.34 31.53
C LYS A 357 -3.63 -17.47 30.49
N HIS A 358 -4.74 -17.66 29.78
CA HIS A 358 -4.89 -18.67 28.73
C HIS A 358 -4.55 -18.17 27.32
N LYS A 359 -4.02 -16.93 27.18
CA LYS A 359 -3.57 -16.29 25.94
C LYS A 359 -4.68 -16.10 24.89
N PHE A 360 -5.86 -15.65 25.31
CA PHE A 360 -7.03 -15.42 24.45
C PHE A 360 -7.34 -13.96 24.15
#